data_AF-A0A967KZF6-F1
#
_entry.id   AF-A0A967KZF6-F1
#
_cell.length_a   1.000
_cell.length_b   1.000
_cell.length_c   1.000
_cell.angle_alpha   90.00
_cell.angle_beta   90.00
_cell.angle_gamma   90.00
#
_symmetry.space_group_name_H-M   'P 1'
#
loop_
_entity.id
_entity.type
_entity.pdbx_description
1 polymer ?
#
loop_
_entity_poly.entity_id
_entity_poly.type
_entity_poly.pdbx_seq_one_letter_code
_entity_poly.pdbx_strand_id
1 'polypeptide(L)'
;MQVRIPAVYMRGGTSKAVFFHENHLPKDPEIRDRVIMAAYGSPDPNRRQIDGMGGAVSTTSKLAIISPSRDMKYDVDYQFGQVS
;
A
#
# COMPACT_ATOMS: atom_id res chain seq x y z
N MET A 1 -13.50 2.27 -15.51
CA MET A 1 -14.26 1.55 -14.47
C MET A 1 -13.31 1.30 -13.30
N GLN A 2 -13.74 1.48 -12.05
CA GLN A 2 -12.87 1.22 -10.89
C GLN A 2 -12.78 -0.27 -10.58
N VAL A 3 -11.63 -0.71 -10.08
CA VAL A 3 -11.38 -2.07 -9.59
C VAL A 3 -11.40 -2.04 -8.06
N ARG A 4 -12.09 -2.99 -7.44
CA ARG A 4 -12.12 -3.13 -5.97
C ARG A 4 -11.01 -4.08 -5.53
N ILE A 5 -10.14 -3.61 -4.64
CA ILE A 5 -9.08 -4.41 -4.02
C ILE A 5 -9.32 -4.40 -2.51
N PRO A 6 -9.48 -5.56 -1.86
CA PRO A 6 -9.65 -5.61 -0.42
C PRO A 6 -8.38 -5.13 0.29
N ALA A 7 -8.54 -4.17 1.18
CA ALA A 7 -7.47 -3.55 1.93
C ALA A 7 -7.98 -3.04 3.28
N VAL A 8 -7.06 -2.76 4.20
CA VAL A 8 -7.35 -2.15 5.50
C VAL A 8 -6.62 -0.83 5.60
N TYR A 9 -7.32 0.25 5.98
CA TYR A 9 -6.68 1.51 6.34
C TYR A 9 -6.56 1.61 7.86
N MET A 10 -5.33 1.70 8.36
CA MET A 10 -5.07 1.60 9.79
C MET A 10 -4.01 2.60 10.24
N ARG A 11 -4.17 3.09 11.48
CA ARG A 11 -3.12 3.80 12.21
C ARG A 11 -2.21 2.80 12.93
N GLY A 12 -0.91 2.84 12.64
CA GLY A 12 0.14 2.12 13.35
C GLY A 12 1.09 3.11 14.01
N GLY A 13 1.10 3.16 15.35
CA GLY A 13 1.83 4.20 16.07
C GLY A 13 1.36 5.61 15.66
N THR A 14 2.29 6.46 15.22
CA THR A 14 2.02 7.83 14.74
C THR A 14 1.83 7.94 13.23
N SER A 15 1.77 6.80 12.51
CA SER A 15 1.60 6.76 11.05
C SER A 15 0.29 6.10 10.64
N LYS A 16 -0.14 6.36 9.40
CA LYS A 16 -1.26 5.66 8.77
C LYS A 16 -0.78 4.98 7.49
N ALA A 17 -1.32 3.80 7.23
CA ALA A 17 -0.99 3.02 6.05
C ALA A 17 -2.19 2.26 5.50
N VAL A 18 -2.17 2.00 4.20
CA VAL A 18 -3.04 0.99 3.58
C VAL A 18 -2.32 -0.36 3.61
N PHE A 19 -2.97 -1.34 4.21
CA PHE A 19 -2.50 -2.72 4.34
C PHE A 19 -3.20 -3.58 3.30
N PHE A 20 -2.41 -4.34 2.53
CA PHE A 20 -2.89 -5.28 1.52
C PHE A 20 -2.45 -6.69 1.89
N HIS A 21 -3.27 -7.69 1.58
CA HIS A 21 -2.74 -9.04 1.43
C HIS A 21 -2.09 -9.19 0.06
N GLU A 22 -0.95 -9.88 -0.02
CA GLU A 22 -0.21 -10.08 -1.27
C GLU A 22 -1.11 -10.70 -2.37
N ASN A 23 -1.94 -11.67 -2.01
CA ASN A 23 -2.84 -12.35 -2.93
C ASN A 23 -3.98 -11.49 -3.50
N HIS A 24 -4.22 -10.29 -2.96
CA HIS A 24 -5.17 -9.32 -3.50
C HIS A 24 -4.54 -8.37 -4.52
N LEU A 25 -3.22 -8.37 -4.64
CA LEU A 25 -2.48 -7.53 -5.57
C LEU A 25 -2.09 -8.30 -6.85
N PRO A 26 -1.85 -7.58 -7.96
CA PRO A 26 -1.22 -8.18 -9.14
C PRO A 26 0.11 -8.85 -8.78
N LYS A 27 0.37 -10.02 -9.39
CA LYS A 27 1.65 -10.74 -9.21
C LYS A 27 2.81 -10.08 -9.95
N ASP A 28 2.50 -9.41 -11.06
CA ASP A 28 3.47 -8.64 -11.83
C ASP A 28 3.88 -7.39 -11.01
N PRO A 29 5.18 -7.21 -10.70
CA PRO A 29 5.64 -6.09 -9.88
C PRO A 29 5.34 -4.71 -10.48
N GLU A 30 5.44 -4.54 -11.80
CA GLU A 30 5.20 -3.24 -12.45
C GLU A 30 3.71 -2.89 -12.46
N ILE A 31 2.83 -3.89 -12.63
CA ILE A 31 1.38 -3.68 -12.50
C ILE A 31 1.04 -3.41 -11.03
N ARG A 32 1.62 -4.15 -10.09
CA ARG A 32 1.41 -3.96 -8.65
C ARG A 32 1.78 -2.56 -8.21
N ASP A 33 2.95 -2.08 -8.62
CA ASP A 33 3.43 -0.74 -8.27
C ASP A 33 2.50 0.32 -8.85
N ARG A 34 2.04 0.18 -10.11
CA ARG A 34 1.05 1.10 -10.70
C ARG A 34 -0.28 1.11 -9.94
N VAL A 35 -0.77 -0.06 -9.52
CA VAL A 35 -2.00 -0.18 -8.71
C VAL A 35 -1.83 0.51 -7.36
N ILE A 36 -0.70 0.28 -6.69
CA ILE A 36 -0.37 0.93 -5.41
C ILE A 36 -0.28 2.44 -5.59
N MET A 37 0.46 2.92 -6.59
CA MET A 37 0.62 4.34 -6.88
C MET A 37 -0.74 5.01 -7.13
N ALA A 38 -1.61 4.38 -7.93
CA ALA A 38 -2.98 4.85 -8.15
C ALA A 38 -3.81 4.87 -6.86
N ALA A 39 -3.69 3.86 -5.98
CA ALA A 39 -4.39 3.83 -4.71
C ALA A 39 -3.99 4.97 -3.76
N TYR A 40 -2.76 5.50 -3.88
CA TYR A 40 -2.27 6.64 -3.11
C TYR A 40 -2.50 7.99 -3.78
N GLY A 41 -2.98 8.01 -5.03
CA GLY A 41 -3.08 9.25 -5.80
C GLY A 41 -1.69 9.79 -6.18
N SER A 42 -0.73 8.90 -6.44
CA SER A 42 0.65 9.23 -6.81
C SER A 42 0.99 8.73 -8.22
N PRO A 43 1.91 9.40 -8.95
CA PRO A 43 2.48 10.69 -8.62
C PRO A 43 1.44 11.82 -8.76
N ASP A 44 1.38 12.72 -7.78
CA ASP A 44 0.59 13.95 -7.87
C ASP A 44 1.53 15.15 -8.04
N PRO A 45 1.51 15.85 -9.20
CA PRO A 45 2.31 17.05 -9.43
C PRO A 45 2.09 18.14 -8.38
N ASN A 46 0.91 18.19 -7.76
CA ASN A 46 0.57 19.15 -6.72
C ASN A 46 0.94 18.68 -5.32
N ARG A 47 1.39 17.42 -5.15
CA ARG A 47 1.76 16.80 -3.87
C ARG A 47 0.64 16.86 -2.82
N ARG A 48 -0.62 16.71 -3.24
CA ARG A 48 -1.81 16.76 -2.38
C ARG A 48 -2.44 15.38 -2.16
N GLN A 49 -2.25 14.43 -3.09
CA GLN A 49 -2.81 13.07 -3.03
C GLN A 49 -4.34 13.07 -2.84
N ILE A 50 -5.04 14.08 -3.37
CA ILE A 50 -6.49 14.28 -3.16
C ILE A 50 -7.34 13.21 -3.86
N ASP A 51 -6.79 12.55 -4.88
CA ASP A 51 -7.42 11.47 -5.65
C ASP A 51 -6.91 10.09 -5.23
N GLY A 52 -6.65 9.92 -3.93
CA GLY A 52 -6.16 8.65 -3.37
C GLY A 52 -6.18 8.62 -1.85
N MET A 53 -5.62 7.54 -1.29
CA MET A 53 -5.57 7.29 0.17
C MET A 53 -4.38 7.95 0.87
N GLY A 54 -3.45 8.52 0.09
CA GLY A 54 -2.30 9.25 0.62
C GLY A 54 -2.71 10.55 1.32
N GLY A 55 -1.92 10.99 2.30
CA GLY A 55 -2.20 12.20 3.06
C GLY A 55 -1.22 13.35 2.82
N ALA A 56 -0.49 13.33 1.69
CA ALA A 56 0.49 14.36 1.28
C ALA A 56 1.68 14.56 2.24
N VAL A 57 1.82 13.72 3.26
CA VAL A 57 2.96 13.71 4.17
C VAL A 57 3.48 12.29 4.34
N SER A 58 4.80 12.16 4.56
CA SER A 58 5.49 10.87 4.59
C SER A 58 4.88 9.87 5.57
N THR A 59 4.35 10.32 6.71
CA THR A 59 3.69 9.48 7.73
C THR A 59 2.33 8.91 7.32
N THR A 60 1.79 9.36 6.19
CA THR A 60 0.48 8.95 5.64
C THR A 60 0.54 8.44 4.20
N SER A 61 1.75 8.29 3.65
CA SER A 61 2.00 7.76 2.29
C SER A 61 2.82 6.47 2.39
N LYS A 62 2.28 5.49 3.14
CA LYS A 62 2.98 4.26 3.54
C LYS A 62 2.09 3.06 3.31
N LEU A 63 2.62 1.97 2.76
CA LEU A 63 1.88 0.72 2.62
C LEU A 63 2.55 -0.43 3.38
N ALA A 64 1.75 -1.47 3.60
CA ALA A 64 2.22 -2.77 4.06
C ALA A 64 1.58 -3.88 3.20
N ILE A 65 2.39 -4.77 2.65
CA ILE A 65 1.93 -6.00 2.01
C ILE A 65 2.18 -7.15 2.98
N ILE A 66 1.14 -7.91 3.26
CA ILE A 66 1.14 -9.02 4.22
C ILE A 66 0.90 -10.33 3.49
N SER A 67 1.71 -11.33 3.75
CA SER A 67 1.52 -12.71 3.29
C SER A 67 1.92 -13.72 4.36
N PRO A 68 1.43 -14.98 4.29
CA PRO A 68 1.99 -16.05 5.10
C PRO A 68 3.49 -16.22 4.81
N SER A 69 4.31 -16.36 5.84
CA SER A 69 5.75 -16.58 5.62
C SER A 69 6.01 -17.95 5.00
N ARG A 70 7.07 -18.04 4.20
CA ARG A 70 7.62 -19.33 3.72
C ARG A 70 8.60 -19.95 4.71
N ASP A 71 9.09 -19.18 5.68
CA ASP A 71 9.96 -19.67 6.74
C ASP A 71 9.09 -20.21 7.88
N MET A 72 9.34 -21.46 8.29
CA MET A 72 8.59 -22.11 9.37
C MET A 72 8.76 -21.44 10.74
N LYS A 73 9.69 -20.49 10.90
CA LYS A 73 9.90 -19.73 12.13
C LYS A 73 9.02 -18.51 12.27
N TYR A 74 8.40 -18.03 11.17
CA TYR A 74 7.62 -16.80 11.17
C TYR A 74 6.20 -17.07 10.65
N ASP A 75 5.22 -16.39 11.22
CA ASP A 75 3.83 -16.55 10.77
C ASP A 75 3.56 -15.76 9.48
N VAL A 76 4.18 -14.58 9.35
CA VAL A 76 3.89 -13.62 8.28
C VAL A 76 5.15 -12.95 7.73
N ASP A 77 5.14 -12.71 6.42
CA ASP A 77 6.05 -11.77 5.77
C ASP A 77 5.39 -10.39 5.73
N TYR A 78 6.15 -9.38 6.15
CA TYR A 78 5.74 -7.98 6.16
C TYR A 78 6.65 -7.18 5.22
N GLN A 79 6.08 -6.68 4.12
CA GLN A 79 6.79 -5.80 3.20
C GLN A 79 6.29 -4.36 3.32
N PHE A 80 7.17 -3.46 3.73
CA PHE A 80 6.92 -2.03 3.77
C PHE A 80 7.19 -1.36 2.42
N GLY A 81 6.39 -0.35 2.08
CA GLY A 81 6.65 0.57 0.98
C GLY A 81 6.37 2.02 1.37
N GLN A 82 7.29 2.92 1.05
CA GLN A 82 7.07 4.36 1.09
C GLN A 82 6.63 4.82 -0.30
N VAL A 83 5.46 5.46 -0.40
CA VAL A 83 4.94 5.96 -1.66
C VAL A 83 5.30 7.45 -1.80
N SER A 84 5.91 7.80 -2.93
CA SER A 84 6.35 9.16 -3.26
C SER A 84 5.27 10.01 -3.93
#